data_AF-A0A2N1P739-F1
#
_entry.id   AF-A0A2N1P739-F1
#
_cell.length_a   1.000
_cell.length_b   1.000
_cell.length_c   1.000
_cell.angle_alpha   90.00
_cell.angle_beta   90.00
_cell.angle_gamma   90.00
#
_symmetry.space_group_name_H-M   'P 1'
#
loop_
_entity.id
_entity.type
_entity.pdbx_description
1 polymer ?
#
loop_
_entity_poly.entity_id
_entity_poly.type
_entity_poly.pdbx_seq_one_letter_code
_entity_poly.pdbx_strand_id
1 'polypeptide(L)'
;MMRVIRNVTVCMIFFILAPGLFASQFEVSDLKVSGMQWGPQKITAVLTSHELDYKFIHAEAKVIFSGQSQETSRHSKANFIIGPDTTFPLDIPIRIPGGFGKGVVQVAIYDVVDTLDNTLPRQLIFSTDIPLNMEVPAPVANLVHTGIQIPLFVEQSEVFDNLFNRLILLQLQRGQNIKDIAAAFNTDPGFVKQTVTDLIGLNYIKQENNVFKPNVAVIDTDKAAALKELASPAINNLYDIIMANLPAFDDEIKEMVQQGKMTGDPNDLFDGASVLYHQHPVITAISLWDRIGKSFLNNGAPFSGYRRLGLCDVEIGDFMYLVVGDSTYSTKTFYFYDNDPQGKKFVSGVVDSYVTCSPQLKAGGRYPINSMFAQDRQPLYYTYNDVKCNEALTVLEQGIPAYIETLRTSFNNIWGGNANDPAAKSARYWFWSYVAEKLIDKFEKDGKIKPEANLYIFQIVDY
;
A
#
# COMPACT_ATOMS: atom_id res chain seq x y z
N MET A 1 -14.89 -77.03 59.03
CA MET A 1 -15.62 -76.44 57.90
C MET A 1 -15.04 -75.05 57.67
N MET A 2 -14.04 -74.96 56.78
CA MET A 2 -13.34 -73.73 56.42
C MET A 2 -14.28 -72.80 55.67
N ARG A 3 -14.36 -71.54 56.07
CA ARG A 3 -14.88 -70.46 55.23
C ARG A 3 -13.87 -69.34 55.13
N VAL A 4 -13.44 -69.19 53.88
CA VAL A 4 -12.59 -68.17 53.28
C VAL A 4 -13.23 -66.79 53.43
N ILE A 5 -12.45 -65.81 53.89
CA ILE A 5 -12.71 -64.39 53.60
C ILE A 5 -11.42 -63.84 53.00
N ARG A 6 -11.51 -63.49 51.72
CA ARG A 6 -10.47 -62.90 50.88
C ARG A 6 -10.11 -61.50 51.40
N ASN A 7 -8.83 -61.26 51.62
CA ASN A 7 -8.26 -59.92 51.63
C ASN A 7 -8.33 -59.37 50.20
N VAL A 8 -9.12 -58.32 50.00
CA VAL A 8 -9.09 -57.50 48.79
C VAL A 8 -8.01 -56.47 48.98
N THR A 9 -6.83 -56.73 48.40
CA THR A 9 -5.80 -55.72 48.22
C THR A 9 -6.28 -54.74 47.16
N VAL A 10 -6.64 -53.53 47.59
CA VAL A 10 -6.89 -52.40 46.70
C VAL A 10 -5.55 -51.97 46.12
N CYS A 11 -5.21 -52.45 44.92
CA CYS A 11 -4.14 -51.88 44.11
C CYS A 11 -4.63 -50.53 43.59
N MET A 12 -4.10 -49.46 44.16
CA MET A 12 -4.20 -48.11 43.63
C MET A 12 -3.40 -48.07 42.31
N ILE A 13 -4.11 -48.13 41.18
CA ILE A 13 -3.53 -47.94 39.85
C ILE A 13 -3.16 -46.45 39.75
N PHE A 14 -1.88 -46.14 39.96
CA PHE A 14 -1.31 -44.91 39.42
C PHE A 14 -1.28 -45.07 37.90
N PHE A 15 -2.14 -44.32 37.20
CA PHE A 15 -1.92 -44.01 35.79
C PHE A 15 -0.67 -43.13 35.69
N ILE A 16 0.49 -43.77 35.63
CA ILE A 16 1.69 -43.13 35.09
C ILE A 16 1.44 -43.11 33.58
N LEU A 17 0.90 -42.00 33.09
CA LEU A 17 1.14 -41.57 31.71
C LEU A 17 2.65 -41.35 31.63
N ALA A 18 3.38 -42.39 31.21
CA ALA A 18 4.71 -42.25 30.69
C ALA A 18 4.55 -41.89 29.21
N PRO A 19 4.61 -40.61 28.80
CA PRO A 19 5.09 -40.34 27.46
C PRO A 19 6.56 -40.74 27.47
N GLY A 20 6.96 -41.59 26.52
CA GLY A 20 8.36 -41.89 26.30
C GLY A 20 9.13 -40.60 26.11
N LEU A 21 9.94 -40.24 27.11
CA LEU A 21 10.99 -39.26 27.04
C LEU A 21 12.00 -39.74 26.00
N PHE A 22 11.82 -39.32 24.75
CA PHE A 22 13.00 -38.81 24.07
C PHE A 22 13.40 -37.59 24.89
N ALA A 23 14.51 -37.68 25.61
CA ALA A 23 15.10 -36.50 26.25
C ALA A 23 15.36 -35.52 25.11
N SER A 24 14.52 -34.48 25.03
CA SER A 24 14.74 -33.41 24.07
C SER A 24 16.13 -32.83 24.36
N GLN A 25 16.96 -32.68 23.34
CA GLN A 25 18.31 -32.09 23.46
C GLN A 25 18.26 -30.66 24.04
N PHE A 26 17.05 -30.07 24.03
CA PHE A 26 16.74 -28.74 24.49
C PHE A 26 15.41 -28.72 25.24
N GLU A 27 15.33 -27.94 26.31
CA GLU A 27 14.08 -27.59 26.98
C GLU A 27 13.86 -26.08 26.89
N VAL A 28 12.67 -25.66 26.44
CA VAL A 28 12.27 -24.25 26.37
C VAL A 28 11.21 -24.00 27.45
N SER A 29 11.45 -23.04 28.34
CA SER A 29 10.47 -22.64 29.34
C SER A 29 9.24 -21.97 28.72
N ASP A 30 8.18 -21.79 29.51
CA ASP A 30 7.05 -20.95 29.11
C ASP A 30 7.52 -19.58 28.61
N LEU A 31 7.01 -19.18 27.44
CA LEU A 31 7.28 -17.87 26.86
C LEU A 31 6.52 -16.80 27.65
N LYS A 32 7.22 -15.71 28.00
CA LYS A 32 6.61 -14.51 28.59
C LYS A 32 6.79 -13.34 27.65
N VAL A 33 5.70 -12.67 27.28
CA VAL A 33 5.75 -11.43 26.50
C VAL A 33 5.77 -10.23 27.45
N SER A 34 6.68 -9.29 27.25
CA SER A 34 6.84 -8.07 28.08
C SER A 34 5.56 -7.23 28.17
N GLY A 35 4.72 -7.34 27.14
CA GLY A 35 3.39 -6.75 27.05
C GLY A 35 2.68 -7.17 25.78
N MET A 36 1.36 -7.03 25.77
CA MET A 36 0.51 -7.27 24.58
C MET A 36 0.00 -5.95 24.00
N GLN A 37 0.88 -4.97 23.89
CA GLN A 37 0.57 -3.63 23.38
C GLN A 37 1.32 -3.39 22.07
N TRP A 38 0.82 -2.44 21.27
CA TRP A 38 1.50 -2.03 20.04
C TRP A 38 2.92 -1.52 20.29
N GLY A 39 3.76 -1.63 19.27
CA GLY A 39 5.15 -1.19 19.30
C GLY A 39 6.16 -2.30 19.61
N PRO A 40 7.41 -1.92 19.94
CA PRO A 40 8.46 -2.86 20.32
C PRO A 40 8.12 -3.55 21.64
N GLN A 41 8.15 -4.88 21.63
CA GLN A 41 7.98 -5.74 22.80
C GLN A 41 9.11 -6.78 22.80
N LYS A 42 9.19 -7.58 23.85
CA LYS A 42 10.14 -8.68 23.98
C LYS A 42 9.44 -9.95 24.41
N ILE A 43 9.86 -11.08 23.86
CA ILE A 43 9.53 -12.40 24.37
C ILE A 43 10.76 -12.90 25.12
N THR A 44 10.57 -13.18 26.40
CA THR A 44 11.59 -13.78 27.25
C THR A 44 11.28 -15.25 27.45
N ALA A 45 12.27 -16.10 27.27
CA ALA A 45 12.21 -17.53 27.55
C ALA A 45 13.53 -17.97 28.18
N VAL A 46 13.57 -19.18 28.68
CA VAL A 46 14.80 -19.84 29.12
C VAL A 46 14.98 -21.09 28.28
N LEU A 47 16.16 -21.24 27.68
CA LEU A 47 16.55 -22.42 26.92
C LEU A 47 17.61 -23.18 27.70
N THR A 48 17.30 -24.40 28.08
CA THR A 48 18.25 -25.34 28.68
C THR A 48 18.73 -26.28 27.58
N SER A 49 20.03 -26.33 27.34
CA SER A 49 20.64 -27.31 26.46
C SER A 49 21.21 -28.46 27.29
N HIS A 50 20.99 -29.70 26.84
CA HIS A 50 21.60 -30.90 27.41
C HIS A 50 22.73 -31.46 26.52
N GLU A 51 23.17 -30.66 25.56
CA GLU A 51 24.22 -31.02 24.60
C GLU A 51 25.61 -30.72 25.17
N LEU A 52 26.60 -31.50 24.75
CA LEU A 52 27.99 -31.38 25.22
C LEU A 52 28.85 -30.41 24.38
N ASP A 53 28.30 -29.92 23.26
CA ASP A 53 28.95 -28.98 22.35
C ASP A 53 28.24 -27.62 22.34
N TYR A 54 28.95 -26.58 21.87
CA TYR A 54 28.34 -25.28 21.61
C TYR A 54 27.28 -25.37 20.51
N LYS A 55 26.18 -24.63 20.69
CA LYS A 55 25.07 -24.58 19.76
C LYS A 55 24.78 -23.15 19.31
N PHE A 56 24.42 -22.99 18.05
CA PHE A 56 23.99 -21.72 17.49
C PHE A 56 22.47 -21.74 17.37
N ILE A 57 21.81 -20.85 18.11
CA ILE A 57 20.36 -20.81 18.17
C ILE A 57 19.87 -19.61 17.38
N HIS A 58 19.00 -19.88 16.41
CA HIS A 58 18.26 -18.86 15.68
C HIS A 58 16.82 -18.82 16.19
N ALA A 59 16.35 -17.66 16.65
CA ALA A 59 14.97 -17.46 17.05
C ALA A 59 14.28 -16.51 16.07
N GLU A 60 13.14 -16.94 15.53
CA GLU A 60 12.26 -16.15 14.68
C GLU A 60 10.97 -15.86 15.43
N ALA A 61 10.52 -14.61 15.32
CA ALA A 61 9.20 -14.20 15.79
C ALA A 61 8.46 -13.47 14.67
N LYS A 62 7.30 -14.00 14.29
CA LYS A 62 6.44 -13.44 13.25
C LYS A 62 5.09 -13.04 13.84
N VAL A 63 4.82 -11.74 13.85
CA VAL A 63 3.51 -11.21 14.20
C VAL A 63 2.66 -11.16 12.94
N ILE A 64 1.47 -11.74 12.96
CA ILE A 64 0.50 -11.73 11.85
C ILE A 64 -0.83 -11.23 12.40
N PHE A 65 -1.37 -10.16 11.81
CA PHE A 65 -2.74 -9.71 12.06
C PHE A 65 -3.65 -10.12 10.90
N SER A 66 -4.84 -10.59 11.25
CA SER A 66 -5.91 -10.92 10.30
C SER A 66 -7.23 -10.36 10.84
N GLY A 67 -7.90 -9.47 10.10
CA GLY A 67 -9.15 -8.89 10.56
C GLY A 67 -9.53 -7.57 9.90
N GLN A 68 -10.21 -6.70 10.66
CA GLN A 68 -10.74 -5.41 10.16
C GLN A 68 -9.65 -4.39 9.82
N SER A 69 -8.50 -4.45 10.47
CA SER A 69 -7.28 -3.79 9.96
C SER A 69 -6.57 -4.76 9.03
N GLN A 70 -6.28 -4.33 7.81
CA GLN A 70 -5.58 -5.05 6.75
C GLN A 70 -4.50 -6.03 7.24
N GLU A 71 -4.29 -7.13 6.50
CA GLU A 71 -3.28 -8.14 6.83
C GLU A 71 -1.90 -7.50 6.94
N THR A 72 -1.35 -7.50 8.16
CA THR A 72 -0.05 -6.91 8.46
C THR A 72 0.84 -7.98 9.06
N SER A 73 2.11 -8.03 8.65
CA SER A 73 3.09 -8.92 9.29
C SER A 73 4.39 -8.20 9.66
N ARG A 74 4.99 -8.61 10.78
CA ARG A 74 6.32 -8.17 11.21
C ARG A 74 7.13 -9.39 11.56
N HIS A 75 8.35 -9.46 11.03
CA HIS A 75 9.29 -10.53 11.30
C HIS A 75 10.47 -9.95 12.09
N SER A 76 10.84 -10.62 13.16
CA SER A 76 11.99 -10.29 13.99
C SER A 76 12.83 -11.54 14.20
N LYS A 77 14.15 -11.35 14.26
CA LYS A 77 15.12 -12.44 14.40
C LYS A 77 16.08 -12.11 15.54
N ALA A 78 16.50 -13.14 16.26
CA ALA A 78 17.57 -13.06 17.25
C ALA A 78 18.47 -14.29 17.17
N ASN A 79 19.75 -14.09 17.42
CA ASN A 79 20.77 -15.13 17.34
C ASN A 79 21.45 -15.27 18.70
N PHE A 80 21.68 -16.50 19.14
CA PHE A 80 22.31 -16.81 20.42
C PHE A 80 23.36 -17.91 20.25
N ILE A 81 24.38 -17.89 21.10
CA ILE A 81 25.35 -18.98 21.22
C ILE A 81 25.17 -19.56 22.61
N ILE A 82 24.86 -20.86 22.66
CA ILE A 82 24.60 -21.57 23.93
C ILE A 82 25.76 -22.52 24.20
N GLY A 83 26.26 -22.45 25.44
CA GLY A 83 27.32 -23.32 25.92
C GLY A 83 26.82 -24.72 26.25
N PRO A 84 27.74 -25.69 26.37
CA PRO A 84 27.38 -27.07 26.67
C PRO A 84 26.78 -27.22 28.07
N ASP A 85 25.69 -27.97 28.18
CA ASP A 85 24.95 -28.23 29.43
C ASP A 85 24.61 -26.95 30.23
N THR A 86 24.15 -25.91 29.52
CA THR A 86 23.81 -24.60 30.12
C THR A 86 22.34 -24.23 29.98
N THR A 87 21.87 -23.46 30.95
CA THR A 87 20.60 -22.74 30.91
C THR A 87 20.87 -21.29 30.52
N PHE A 88 20.24 -20.82 29.44
CA PHE A 88 20.47 -19.51 28.85
C PHE A 88 19.16 -18.73 28.66
N PRO A 89 19.09 -17.44 29.09
CA PRO A 89 17.91 -16.62 28.84
C PRO A 89 17.86 -16.17 27.37
N LEU A 90 16.71 -16.36 26.72
CA LEU A 90 16.43 -15.88 25.38
C LEU A 90 15.63 -14.58 25.46
N ASP A 91 16.16 -13.53 24.83
CA ASP A 91 15.48 -12.24 24.64
C ASP A 91 15.16 -12.05 23.15
N ILE A 92 13.96 -12.45 22.74
CA ILE A 92 13.53 -12.41 21.33
C ILE A 92 12.74 -11.10 21.11
N PRO A 93 13.23 -10.17 20.27
CA PRO A 93 12.51 -8.94 19.99
C PRO A 93 11.27 -9.24 19.16
N ILE A 94 10.16 -8.54 19.42
CA ILE A 94 8.98 -8.54 18.56
C ILE A 94 8.52 -7.11 18.33
N ARG A 95 7.90 -6.85 17.18
CA ARG A 95 7.25 -5.56 16.89
C ARG A 95 5.79 -5.81 16.56
N ILE A 96 4.89 -5.39 17.45
CA ILE A 96 3.44 -5.51 17.23
C ILE A 96 2.98 -4.25 16.47
N PRO A 97 2.53 -4.35 15.20
CA PRO A 97 2.05 -3.20 14.45
C PRO A 97 0.77 -2.61 15.07
N GLY A 98 0.52 -1.32 14.81
CA GLY A 98 -0.68 -0.62 15.28
C GLY A 98 -1.93 -1.04 14.51
N GLY A 99 -2.59 -2.11 14.96
CA GLY A 99 -3.77 -2.69 14.30
C GLY A 99 -4.78 -3.26 15.29
N PHE A 100 -6.01 -3.46 14.81
CA PHE A 100 -7.14 -3.95 15.60
C PHE A 100 -7.64 -5.30 15.10
N GLY A 101 -8.19 -6.10 16.00
CA GLY A 101 -8.71 -7.43 15.71
C GLY A 101 -7.81 -8.54 16.21
N LYS A 102 -7.89 -9.69 15.54
CA LYS A 102 -7.20 -10.92 15.95
C LYS A 102 -5.86 -11.03 15.25
N GLY A 103 -4.87 -11.53 15.96
CA GLY A 103 -3.56 -11.84 15.42
C GLY A 103 -2.92 -13.00 16.15
N VAL A 104 -1.72 -13.35 15.70
CA VAL A 104 -0.89 -14.37 16.31
C VAL A 104 0.57 -13.91 16.29
N VAL A 105 1.28 -14.15 17.38
CA VAL A 105 2.75 -14.13 17.39
C VAL A 105 3.22 -15.56 17.28
N GLN A 106 3.76 -15.91 16.13
CA GLN A 106 4.40 -17.21 15.89
C GLN A 106 5.84 -17.09 16.33
N VAL A 107 6.28 -17.97 17.23
CA VAL A 107 7.67 -18.02 17.71
C VAL A 107 8.24 -19.37 17.33
N ALA A 108 9.40 -19.36 16.67
CA ALA A 108 10.12 -20.56 16.29
C ALA A 108 11.59 -20.45 16.69
N ILE A 109 12.15 -21.52 17.26
CA ILE A 109 13.54 -21.60 17.71
C ILE A 109 14.22 -22.77 17.00
N TYR A 110 15.37 -22.52 16.41
CA TYR A 110 16.12 -23.45 15.57
C TYR A 110 17.54 -23.68 16.09
N ASP A 111 18.01 -24.92 16.03
CA ASP A 111 19.44 -25.28 16.16
C ASP A 111 20.07 -25.21 14.76
N VAL A 112 20.90 -24.21 14.52
CA VAL A 112 21.51 -23.97 13.21
C VAL A 112 23.02 -24.24 13.24
N VAL A 113 23.58 -24.54 12.08
CA VAL A 113 25.04 -24.66 11.92
C VAL A 113 25.66 -23.27 11.75
N ASP A 114 25.00 -22.42 10.97
CA ASP A 114 25.33 -21.01 10.77
C ASP A 114 24.05 -20.17 10.89
N THR A 115 24.11 -19.09 11.65
CA THR A 115 22.99 -18.14 11.81
C THR A 115 22.70 -17.29 10.57
N LEU A 116 23.53 -17.39 9.54
CA LEU A 116 23.34 -16.76 8.23
C LEU A 116 22.60 -17.65 7.22
N ASP A 117 22.46 -18.95 7.50
CA ASP A 117 21.78 -19.89 6.61
C ASP A 117 20.25 -19.77 6.68
N ASN A 118 19.59 -20.23 5.63
CA ASN A 118 18.14 -20.41 5.66
C ASN A 118 17.77 -21.48 6.69
N THR A 119 16.76 -21.18 7.51
CA THR A 119 16.23 -22.13 8.49
C THR A 119 15.50 -23.27 7.80
N LEU A 120 15.79 -24.51 8.23
CA LEU A 120 15.19 -25.73 7.69
C LEU A 120 14.23 -26.35 8.72
N PRO A 121 13.15 -27.03 8.29
CA PRO A 121 12.21 -27.69 9.21
C PRO A 121 12.87 -28.68 10.17
N ARG A 122 13.95 -29.36 9.74
CA ARG A 122 14.71 -30.31 10.56
C ARG A 122 15.54 -29.66 11.68
N GLN A 123 15.76 -28.35 11.61
CA GLN A 123 16.50 -27.58 12.62
C GLN A 123 15.58 -27.05 13.71
N LEU A 124 14.26 -27.16 13.55
CA LEU A 124 13.28 -26.62 14.48
C LEU A 124 13.31 -27.41 15.81
N ILE A 125 13.61 -26.71 16.89
CA ILE A 125 13.57 -27.25 18.26
C ILE A 125 12.21 -27.00 18.90
N PHE A 126 11.65 -25.80 18.70
CA PHE A 126 10.45 -25.35 19.39
C PHE A 126 9.65 -24.41 18.51
N SER A 127 8.33 -24.54 18.52
CA SER A 127 7.41 -23.60 17.88
C SER A 127 6.15 -23.46 18.70
N THR A 128 5.65 -22.23 18.85
CA THR A 128 4.35 -21.97 19.45
C THR A 128 3.70 -20.72 18.88
N ASP A 129 2.37 -20.70 18.94
CA ASP A 129 1.55 -19.57 18.57
C ASP A 129 1.00 -18.91 19.83
N ILE A 130 1.18 -17.59 19.94
CA ILE A 130 0.64 -16.78 21.03
C ILE A 130 -0.50 -15.92 20.45
N PRO A 131 -1.77 -16.13 20.85
CA PRO A 131 -2.88 -15.36 20.31
C PRO A 131 -2.81 -13.89 20.76
N LEU A 132 -3.12 -12.98 19.84
CA LEU A 132 -3.29 -11.55 20.07
C LEU A 132 -4.74 -11.15 19.80
N ASN A 133 -5.31 -10.32 20.67
CA ASN A 133 -6.61 -9.69 20.44
C ASN A 133 -6.52 -8.21 20.83
N MET A 134 -6.68 -7.33 19.84
CA MET A 134 -6.64 -5.89 20.00
C MET A 134 -8.03 -5.33 19.77
N GLU A 135 -8.77 -5.06 20.85
CA GLU A 135 -10.13 -4.52 20.74
C GLU A 135 -10.13 -3.10 20.18
N VAL A 136 -11.18 -2.77 19.42
CA VAL A 136 -11.39 -1.41 18.91
C VAL A 136 -12.00 -0.56 20.03
N PRO A 137 -11.33 0.50 20.52
CA PRO A 137 -11.89 1.36 21.54
C PRO A 137 -13.13 2.10 21.03
N ALA A 138 -14.15 2.23 21.88
CA ALA A 138 -15.40 2.93 21.53
C ALA A 138 -15.19 4.35 20.94
N PRO A 139 -14.24 5.18 21.41
CA PRO A 139 -14.01 6.51 20.85
C PRO A 139 -13.60 6.53 19.37
N VAL A 140 -12.99 5.45 18.87
CA VAL A 140 -12.47 5.35 17.50
C VAL A 140 -13.21 4.31 16.65
N ALA A 141 -14.19 3.59 17.22
CA ALA A 141 -14.93 2.54 16.54
C ALA A 141 -15.54 2.99 15.22
N ASN A 142 -16.20 4.16 15.21
CA ASN A 142 -16.79 4.68 13.98
C ASN A 142 -15.74 4.96 12.89
N LEU A 143 -14.55 5.45 13.26
CA LEU A 143 -13.47 5.72 12.30
C LEU A 143 -12.86 4.44 11.74
N VAL A 144 -12.69 3.43 12.58
CA VAL A 144 -12.21 2.11 12.16
C VAL A 144 -13.21 1.45 11.21
N HIS A 145 -14.52 1.55 11.51
CA HIS A 145 -15.56 1.02 10.64
C HIS A 145 -15.74 1.80 9.34
N THR A 146 -15.66 3.13 9.38
CA THR A 146 -15.76 3.98 8.17
C THR A 146 -14.59 3.71 7.23
N GLY A 147 -13.39 3.50 7.77
CA GLY A 147 -12.18 3.26 6.99
C GLY A 147 -11.49 4.56 6.56
N ILE A 148 -10.23 4.42 6.17
CA ILE A 148 -9.41 5.50 5.60
C ILE A 148 -8.68 4.96 4.37
N GLN A 149 -9.00 5.56 3.22
CA GLN A 149 -8.41 5.26 1.94
C GLN A 149 -7.12 6.08 1.75
N ILE A 150 -6.14 5.48 1.08
CA ILE A 150 -4.84 6.06 0.75
C ILE A 150 -4.54 5.73 -0.72
N PRO A 151 -3.55 6.37 -1.36
CA PRO A 151 -3.17 6.01 -2.73
C PRO A 151 -2.82 4.53 -2.85
N LEU A 152 -3.10 3.95 -4.03
CA LEU A 152 -2.77 2.56 -4.34
C LEU A 152 -1.32 2.22 -3.99
N PHE A 153 -1.09 0.97 -3.59
CA PHE A 153 0.21 0.40 -3.25
C PHE A 153 0.85 0.97 -1.97
N VAL A 154 0.44 2.16 -1.51
CA VAL A 154 0.91 2.73 -0.25
C VAL A 154 0.47 1.86 0.92
N GLU A 155 -0.69 1.20 0.83
CA GLU A 155 -1.11 0.21 1.84
C GLU A 155 -0.16 -0.97 2.00
N GLN A 156 0.72 -1.23 1.03
CA GLN A 156 1.71 -2.31 1.13
C GLN A 156 3.01 -1.85 1.79
N SER A 157 3.15 -0.56 2.13
CA SER A 157 4.32 -0.04 2.84
C SER A 157 4.27 -0.42 4.33
N GLU A 158 5.43 -0.64 4.96
CA GLU A 158 5.48 -0.89 6.42
C GLU A 158 4.98 0.30 7.26
N VAL A 159 4.83 1.47 6.61
CA VAL A 159 4.32 2.69 7.22
C VAL A 159 2.80 2.66 7.28
N PHE A 160 2.11 2.22 6.22
CA PHE A 160 0.65 2.33 6.13
C PHE A 160 -0.09 1.01 6.02
N ASP A 161 0.58 -0.14 6.01
CA ASP A 161 -0.03 -1.45 6.16
C ASP A 161 -0.83 -1.59 7.47
N ASN A 162 -0.49 -0.78 8.47
CA ASN A 162 -1.19 -0.69 9.74
C ASN A 162 -2.16 0.51 9.76
N LEU A 163 -3.36 0.29 10.29
CA LEU A 163 -4.44 1.29 10.32
C LEU A 163 -4.12 2.46 11.28
N PHE A 164 -3.36 2.21 12.34
CA PHE A 164 -3.04 3.24 13.34
C PHE A 164 -2.33 4.46 12.74
N ASN A 165 -1.36 4.24 11.84
CA ASN A 165 -0.65 5.34 11.18
C ASN A 165 -1.54 6.19 10.26
N ARG A 166 -2.64 5.64 9.75
CA ARG A 166 -3.64 6.43 9.01
C ARG A 166 -4.49 7.26 9.96
N LEU A 167 -4.93 6.63 11.05
CA LEU A 167 -5.79 7.27 12.05
C LEU A 167 -5.06 8.39 12.80
N ILE A 168 -3.77 8.25 13.10
CA ILE A 168 -3.02 9.29 13.80
C ILE A 168 -2.95 10.59 12.98
N LEU A 169 -2.76 10.50 11.67
CA LEU A 169 -2.75 11.67 10.77
C LEU A 169 -4.11 12.38 10.79
N LEU A 170 -5.22 11.63 10.80
CA LEU A 170 -6.55 12.20 10.95
C LEU A 170 -6.75 12.89 12.30
N GLN A 171 -6.30 12.28 13.40
CA GLN A 171 -6.46 12.90 14.72
C GLN A 171 -5.62 14.19 14.88
N LEU A 172 -4.41 14.20 14.31
CA LEU A 172 -3.57 15.40 14.28
C LEU A 172 -4.22 16.50 13.44
N GLN A 173 -4.85 16.16 12.31
CA GLN A 173 -5.64 17.12 11.53
C GLN A 173 -6.78 17.74 12.35
N ARG A 174 -7.40 16.95 13.23
CA ARG A 174 -8.45 17.38 14.16
C ARG A 174 -7.92 18.15 15.38
N GLY A 175 -6.61 18.40 15.45
CA GLY A 175 -5.97 19.17 16.51
C GLY A 175 -5.72 18.39 17.80
N GLN A 176 -5.88 17.06 17.80
CA GLN A 176 -5.59 16.25 18.99
C GLN A 176 -4.09 16.21 19.28
N ASN A 177 -3.73 16.22 20.57
CA ASN A 177 -2.34 16.05 20.99
C ASN A 177 -2.01 14.58 21.28
N ILE A 178 -0.73 14.29 21.55
CA ILE A 178 -0.23 12.92 21.83
C ILE A 178 -1.01 12.22 22.95
N LYS A 179 -1.36 12.94 24.03
CA LYS A 179 -2.08 12.36 25.18
C LYS A 179 -3.53 12.05 24.83
N ASP A 180 -4.19 12.93 24.09
CA ASP A 180 -5.59 12.72 23.66
C ASP A 180 -5.69 11.52 22.73
N ILE A 181 -4.73 11.39 21.80
CA ILE A 181 -4.62 10.24 20.90
C ILE A 181 -4.36 8.98 21.74
N ALA A 182 -3.39 8.99 22.65
CA ALA A 182 -3.10 7.82 23.49
C ALA A 182 -4.34 7.35 24.27
N ALA A 183 -5.11 8.28 24.85
CA ALA A 183 -6.35 7.99 25.54
C ALA A 183 -7.44 7.43 24.60
N ALA A 184 -7.64 8.01 23.42
CA ALA A 184 -8.65 7.57 22.45
C ALA A 184 -8.38 6.16 21.93
N PHE A 185 -7.11 5.79 21.81
CA PHE A 185 -6.66 4.48 21.31
C PHE A 185 -6.36 3.46 22.42
N ASN A 186 -6.54 3.83 23.69
CA ASN A 186 -6.18 3.01 24.85
C ASN A 186 -4.74 2.46 24.77
N THR A 187 -3.78 3.34 24.47
CA THR A 187 -2.38 3.00 24.23
C THR A 187 -1.42 3.89 25.02
N ASP A 188 -0.13 3.53 25.04
CA ASP A 188 0.90 4.29 25.74
C ASP A 188 1.26 5.60 25.01
N PRO A 189 1.31 6.76 25.69
CA PRO A 189 1.72 8.02 25.07
C PRO A 189 3.14 8.00 24.49
N GLY A 190 4.04 7.18 25.01
CA GLY A 190 5.38 6.97 24.46
C GLY A 190 5.33 6.29 23.10
N PHE A 191 4.46 5.29 22.91
CA PHE A 191 4.21 4.67 21.60
C PHE A 191 3.67 5.69 20.57
N VAL A 192 2.70 6.51 20.96
CA VAL A 192 2.17 7.58 20.09
C VAL A 192 3.27 8.56 19.72
N LYS A 193 4.07 9.00 20.69
CA LYS A 193 5.19 9.92 20.46
C LYS A 193 6.25 9.34 19.51
N GLN A 194 6.59 8.05 19.68
CA GLN A 194 7.53 7.36 18.79
C GLN A 194 6.98 7.33 17.36
N THR A 195 5.72 6.93 17.19
CA THR A 195 5.06 6.91 15.88
C THR A 195 5.05 8.29 15.21
N VAL A 196 4.72 9.36 15.96
CA VAL A 196 4.78 10.73 15.45
C VAL A 196 6.20 11.11 15.03
N THR A 197 7.20 10.74 15.83
CA THR A 197 8.62 11.03 15.53
C THR A 197 9.08 10.29 14.26
N ASP A 198 8.70 9.03 14.10
CA ASP A 198 8.99 8.24 12.90
C ASP A 198 8.34 8.87 11.66
N LEU A 199 7.08 9.29 11.76
CA LEU A 199 6.35 9.95 10.67
C LEU A 199 6.86 11.37 10.35
N ILE A 200 7.46 12.08 11.33
CA ILE A 200 8.22 13.31 11.06
C ILE A 200 9.50 12.99 10.27
N GLY A 201 10.25 11.95 10.67
CA GLY A 201 11.45 11.51 9.96
C GLY A 201 11.18 11.11 8.51
N LEU A 202 9.98 10.61 8.24
CA LEU A 202 9.48 10.25 6.91
C LEU A 202 8.71 11.38 6.20
N ASN A 203 8.65 12.58 6.78
CA ASN A 203 8.01 13.78 6.21
C ASN A 203 6.48 13.70 6.01
N TYR A 204 5.79 12.78 6.70
CA TYR A 204 4.31 12.71 6.73
C TYR A 204 3.69 13.69 7.75
N ILE A 205 4.48 14.09 8.75
CA ILE A 205 4.09 15.06 9.78
C ILE A 205 5.12 16.18 9.80
N LYS A 206 4.64 17.41 9.97
CA LYS A 206 5.46 18.58 10.26
C LYS A 206 5.19 19.10 11.67
N GLN A 207 6.20 19.71 12.28
CA GLN A 207 6.08 20.37 13.58
C GLN A 207 6.18 21.89 13.38
N GLU A 208 5.11 22.61 13.71
CA GLU A 208 5.03 24.06 13.65
C GLU A 208 4.68 24.60 15.04
N ASN A 209 5.53 25.44 15.65
CA ASN A 209 5.26 26.04 16.96
C ASN A 209 4.84 25.03 18.05
N ASN A 210 5.51 23.88 18.11
CA ASN A 210 5.18 22.75 19.00
C ASN A 210 3.82 22.06 18.75
N VAL A 211 3.19 22.32 17.61
CA VAL A 211 1.99 21.62 17.14
C VAL A 211 2.39 20.68 16.01
N PHE A 212 1.97 19.42 16.12
CA PHE A 212 2.14 18.43 15.07
C PHE A 212 0.96 18.51 14.11
N LYS A 213 1.25 18.58 12.80
CA LYS A 213 0.24 18.60 11.76
C LYS A 213 0.61 17.63 10.64
N PRO A 214 -0.36 17.02 9.96
CA PRO A 214 -0.10 16.30 8.73
C PRO A 214 0.61 17.21 7.72
N ASN A 215 1.57 16.64 7.01
CA ASN A 215 2.23 17.26 5.86
C ASN A 215 1.69 16.69 4.54
N VAL A 216 0.54 16.02 4.61
CA VAL A 216 -0.16 15.35 3.51
C VAL A 216 -1.62 15.77 3.53
N ALA A 217 -2.35 15.53 2.44
CA ALA A 217 -3.78 15.82 2.42
C ALA A 217 -4.55 14.89 3.36
N VAL A 218 -5.33 15.46 4.26
CA VAL A 218 -6.35 14.73 5.03
C VAL A 218 -7.72 15.26 4.62
N ILE A 219 -8.47 14.42 3.92
CA ILE A 219 -9.81 14.68 3.41
C ILE A 219 -10.80 14.00 4.35
N ASP A 220 -11.43 14.78 5.24
CA ASP A 220 -12.48 14.29 6.13
C ASP A 220 -13.76 13.96 5.36
N THR A 221 -14.74 13.39 6.06
CA THR A 221 -16.00 12.91 5.49
C THR A 221 -16.79 14.02 4.78
N ASP A 222 -16.87 15.22 5.37
CA ASP A 222 -17.64 16.34 4.81
C ASP A 222 -16.98 16.86 3.52
N LYS A 223 -15.65 17.02 3.53
CA LYS A 223 -14.89 17.40 2.33
C LYS A 223 -14.96 16.33 1.25
N ALA A 224 -14.84 15.06 1.63
CA ALA A 224 -14.89 13.95 0.67
C ALA A 224 -16.27 13.86 -0.01
N ALA A 225 -17.36 14.08 0.74
CA ALA A 225 -18.71 14.14 0.20
C ALA A 225 -18.88 15.32 -0.78
N ALA A 226 -18.51 16.53 -0.39
CA ALA A 226 -18.60 17.71 -1.24
C ALA A 226 -17.79 17.57 -2.54
N LEU A 227 -16.59 16.98 -2.45
CA LEU A 227 -15.77 16.69 -3.62
C LEU A 227 -16.39 15.61 -4.53
N LYS A 228 -17.05 14.59 -3.99
CA LYS A 228 -17.80 13.60 -4.82
C LYS A 228 -19.02 14.23 -5.51
N GLU A 229 -19.70 15.16 -4.85
CA GLU A 229 -20.77 15.94 -5.48
C GLU A 229 -20.24 16.79 -6.64
N LEU A 230 -19.05 17.38 -6.51
CA LEU A 230 -18.38 18.08 -7.61
C LEU A 230 -17.92 17.12 -8.73
N ALA A 231 -17.47 15.91 -8.38
CA ALA A 231 -16.96 14.95 -9.36
C ALA A 231 -18.06 14.44 -10.31
N SER A 232 -19.29 14.26 -9.82
CA SER A 232 -20.41 13.72 -10.62
C SER A 232 -20.72 14.52 -11.91
N PRO A 233 -20.96 15.85 -11.86
CA PRO A 233 -21.13 16.65 -13.07
C PRO A 233 -19.84 16.72 -13.90
N ALA A 234 -18.66 16.63 -13.29
CA ALA A 234 -17.38 16.59 -14.02
C ALA A 234 -17.23 15.35 -14.89
N ILE A 235 -17.61 14.19 -14.37
CA ILE A 235 -17.63 12.93 -15.12
C ILE A 235 -18.58 13.05 -16.33
N ASN A 236 -19.80 13.55 -16.13
CA ASN A 236 -20.75 13.65 -17.24
C ASN A 236 -20.30 14.66 -18.31
N ASN A 237 -19.87 15.86 -17.90
CA ASN A 237 -19.45 16.90 -18.84
C ASN A 237 -18.20 16.48 -19.64
N LEU A 238 -17.19 15.90 -18.98
CA LEU A 238 -15.99 15.43 -19.68
C LEU A 238 -16.31 14.30 -20.65
N TYR A 239 -17.18 13.36 -20.25
CA TYR A 239 -17.66 12.30 -21.13
C TYR A 239 -18.36 12.89 -22.36
N ASP A 240 -19.31 13.81 -22.16
CA ASP A 240 -20.10 14.40 -23.25
C ASP A 240 -19.21 15.19 -24.24
N ILE A 241 -18.22 15.94 -23.74
CA ILE A 241 -17.28 16.69 -24.59
C ILE A 241 -16.43 15.72 -25.43
N ILE A 242 -15.79 14.73 -24.79
CA ILE A 242 -14.93 13.76 -25.50
C ILE A 242 -15.77 12.98 -26.53
N MET A 243 -16.98 12.55 -26.17
CA MET A 243 -17.88 11.84 -27.07
C MET A 243 -18.30 12.68 -28.28
N ALA A 244 -18.56 13.98 -28.08
CA ALA A 244 -18.90 14.89 -29.17
C ALA A 244 -17.74 15.08 -30.15
N ASN A 245 -16.51 15.02 -29.65
CA ASN A 245 -15.30 15.25 -30.44
C ASN A 245 -14.76 13.96 -31.10
N LEU A 246 -15.16 12.78 -30.62
CA LEU A 246 -14.64 11.48 -31.09
C LEU A 246 -14.77 11.26 -32.61
N PRO A 247 -15.89 11.62 -33.29
CA PRO A 247 -15.98 11.49 -34.75
C PRO A 247 -14.97 12.37 -35.50
N ALA A 248 -14.76 13.60 -35.04
CA ALA A 248 -13.78 14.51 -35.64
C ALA A 248 -12.35 14.03 -35.41
N PHE A 249 -12.08 13.43 -34.24
CA PHE A 249 -10.81 12.76 -33.96
C PHE A 249 -10.55 11.59 -34.92
N ASP A 250 -11.54 10.74 -35.16
CA ASP A 250 -11.41 9.61 -36.09
C ASP A 250 -11.19 10.07 -37.55
N ASP A 251 -11.79 11.20 -37.95
CA ASP A 251 -11.57 11.79 -39.27
C ASP A 251 -10.20 12.44 -39.41
N GLU A 252 -9.71 13.10 -38.35
CA GLU A 252 -8.34 13.66 -38.30
C GLU A 252 -7.29 12.56 -38.46
N ILE A 253 -7.45 11.40 -37.80
CA ILE A 253 -6.53 10.26 -37.99
C ILE A 253 -6.48 9.84 -39.46
N LYS A 254 -7.64 9.72 -40.14
CA LYS A 254 -7.68 9.35 -41.56
C LYS A 254 -6.98 10.38 -42.43
N GLU A 255 -7.16 11.67 -42.13
CA GLU A 255 -6.51 12.76 -42.84
C GLU A 255 -4.99 12.75 -42.62
N MET A 256 -4.51 12.56 -41.39
CA MET A 256 -3.08 12.44 -41.07
C MET A 256 -2.41 11.29 -41.84
N VAL A 257 -3.11 10.16 -42.01
CA VAL A 257 -2.62 9.03 -42.82
C VAL A 257 -2.56 9.38 -44.30
N GLN A 258 -3.60 10.03 -44.85
CA GLN A 258 -3.62 10.48 -46.24
C GLN A 258 -2.53 11.50 -46.56
N GLN A 259 -2.21 12.37 -45.59
CA GLN A 259 -1.15 13.37 -45.70
C GLN A 259 0.26 12.78 -45.46
N GLY A 260 0.38 11.50 -45.09
CA GLY A 260 1.65 10.85 -44.77
C GLY A 260 2.31 11.34 -43.48
N LYS A 261 1.57 12.01 -42.59
CA LYS A 261 2.03 12.41 -41.24
C LYS A 261 2.14 11.21 -40.29
N MET A 262 1.37 10.17 -40.58
CA MET A 262 1.26 8.93 -39.84
C MET A 262 1.15 7.75 -40.80
N THR A 263 1.73 6.61 -40.42
CA THR A 263 1.59 5.34 -41.15
C THR A 263 0.17 4.77 -41.08
N GLY A 264 -0.23 4.04 -42.12
CA GLY A 264 -1.50 3.32 -42.15
C GLY A 264 -1.51 2.00 -41.36
N ASP A 265 -0.35 1.55 -40.87
CA ASP A 265 -0.24 0.33 -40.06
C ASP A 265 -0.42 0.65 -38.56
N PRO A 266 -1.51 0.16 -37.92
CA PRO A 266 -1.73 0.43 -36.51
C PRO A 266 -0.68 -0.18 -35.57
N ASN A 267 0.13 -1.12 -36.04
CA ASN A 267 1.13 -1.80 -35.21
C ASN A 267 2.57 -1.32 -35.47
N ASP A 268 2.76 -0.23 -36.22
CA ASP A 268 4.09 0.31 -36.47
C ASP A 268 4.66 0.96 -35.19
N LEU A 269 5.50 0.20 -34.49
CA LEU A 269 6.18 0.63 -33.26
C LEU A 269 7.24 1.72 -33.49
N PHE A 270 7.60 2.04 -34.73
CA PHE A 270 8.52 3.14 -35.01
C PHE A 270 7.79 4.45 -35.25
N ASP A 271 6.52 4.41 -35.67
CA ASP A 271 5.71 5.61 -35.75
C ASP A 271 5.03 5.91 -34.41
N GLY A 272 5.55 6.91 -33.70
CA GLY A 272 4.97 7.36 -32.42
C GLY A 272 3.54 7.90 -32.51
N ALA A 273 2.96 8.01 -33.71
CA ALA A 273 1.56 8.34 -33.94
C ALA A 273 0.63 7.11 -34.05
N SER A 274 1.15 5.90 -34.29
CA SER A 274 0.32 4.69 -34.46
C SER A 274 -0.54 4.35 -33.25
N VAL A 275 -0.14 4.81 -32.05
CA VAL A 275 -0.95 4.71 -30.84
C VAL A 275 -2.32 5.37 -30.97
N LEU A 276 -2.51 6.36 -31.86
CA LEU A 276 -3.79 7.02 -32.10
C LEU A 276 -4.89 6.07 -32.59
N TYR A 277 -4.53 4.93 -33.21
CA TYR A 277 -5.50 3.90 -33.59
C TYR A 277 -6.11 3.16 -32.38
N HIS A 278 -5.46 3.24 -31.22
CA HIS A 278 -5.84 2.53 -30.01
C HIS A 278 -6.62 3.47 -29.08
N GLN A 279 -7.92 3.63 -29.35
CA GLN A 279 -8.78 4.60 -28.64
C GLN A 279 -8.77 4.41 -27.11
N HIS A 280 -8.64 3.18 -26.60
CA HIS A 280 -8.62 2.94 -25.16
C HIS A 280 -7.40 3.57 -24.47
N PRO A 281 -6.15 3.24 -24.81
CA PRO A 281 -4.98 3.93 -24.24
C PRO A 281 -4.94 5.43 -24.56
N VAL A 282 -5.45 5.88 -25.73
CA VAL A 282 -5.53 7.30 -26.08
C VAL A 282 -6.43 8.08 -25.13
N ILE A 283 -7.64 7.58 -24.88
CA ILE A 283 -8.58 8.26 -23.98
C ILE A 283 -8.11 8.10 -22.54
N THR A 284 -7.81 6.88 -22.10
CA THR A 284 -7.57 6.59 -20.68
C THR A 284 -6.23 7.11 -20.16
N ALA A 285 -5.13 6.95 -20.91
CA ALA A 285 -3.79 7.31 -20.43
C ALA A 285 -3.32 8.65 -21.00
N ILE A 286 -3.40 8.84 -22.32
CA ILE A 286 -2.85 10.05 -22.95
C ILE A 286 -3.74 11.27 -22.63
N SER A 287 -5.04 11.17 -22.93
CA SER A 287 -5.96 12.29 -22.76
C SER A 287 -6.26 12.55 -21.28
N LEU A 288 -6.82 11.56 -20.56
CA LEU A 288 -7.23 11.78 -19.17
C LEU A 288 -6.07 12.03 -18.21
N TRP A 289 -4.92 11.36 -18.35
CA TRP A 289 -3.81 11.54 -17.42
C TRP A 289 -2.74 12.48 -17.94
N ASP A 290 -2.12 12.17 -19.07
CA ASP A 290 -0.98 12.94 -19.56
C ASP A 290 -1.38 14.35 -20.00
N ARG A 291 -2.58 14.61 -20.52
CA ARG A 291 -2.94 15.95 -21.03
C ARG A 291 -3.88 16.72 -20.11
N ILE A 292 -5.07 16.17 -19.88
CA ILE A 292 -6.11 16.81 -19.07
C ILE A 292 -5.73 16.77 -17.59
N GLY A 293 -5.28 15.60 -17.10
CA GLY A 293 -4.85 15.39 -15.72
C GLY A 293 -3.69 16.28 -15.30
N LYS A 294 -2.62 16.36 -16.09
CA LYS A 294 -1.48 17.25 -15.77
C LYS A 294 -1.90 18.72 -15.67
N SER A 295 -2.87 19.15 -16.48
CA SER A 295 -3.41 20.50 -16.48
C SER A 295 -4.17 20.79 -15.18
N PHE A 296 -5.03 19.88 -14.74
CA PHE A 296 -5.77 19.99 -13.48
C PHE A 296 -4.87 19.91 -12.24
N LEU A 297 -3.95 18.95 -12.22
CA LEU A 297 -3.15 18.57 -11.06
C LEU A 297 -1.93 19.47 -10.85
N ASN A 298 -1.22 19.80 -11.94
CA ASN A 298 0.11 20.41 -11.87
C ASN A 298 0.30 21.56 -12.87
N ASN A 299 -0.80 22.25 -13.21
CA ASN A 299 -0.80 23.42 -14.10
C ASN A 299 -0.09 23.17 -15.45
N GLY A 300 -0.22 21.95 -15.98
CA GLY A 300 0.38 21.57 -17.26
C GLY A 300 1.81 21.03 -17.15
N ALA A 301 2.44 21.11 -15.98
CA ALA A 301 3.77 20.52 -15.79
C ALA A 301 3.69 18.99 -15.62
N PRO A 302 4.63 18.21 -16.20
CA PRO A 302 4.70 16.78 -15.97
C PRO A 302 4.73 16.45 -14.48
N PHE A 303 4.11 15.34 -14.10
CA PHE A 303 4.04 14.91 -12.71
C PHE A 303 4.04 13.39 -12.61
N SER A 304 4.47 12.86 -11.48
CA SER A 304 4.42 11.43 -11.22
C SER A 304 3.86 11.16 -9.84
N GLY A 305 2.81 10.33 -9.75
CA GLY A 305 2.26 9.92 -8.46
C GLY A 305 3.29 9.24 -7.55
N TYR A 306 4.35 8.67 -8.13
CA TYR A 306 5.30 7.80 -7.45
C TYR A 306 6.75 8.15 -7.80
N ARG A 307 7.67 7.82 -6.91
CA ARG A 307 9.10 8.13 -7.00
C ARG A 307 9.88 7.03 -7.71
N ARG A 308 10.90 7.44 -8.46
CA ARG A 308 12.06 6.63 -8.89
C ARG A 308 11.73 5.19 -9.32
N LEU A 309 10.88 5.06 -10.35
CA LEU A 309 10.47 3.79 -10.96
C LEU A 309 9.71 2.82 -10.03
N GLY A 310 9.35 3.22 -8.81
CA GLY A 310 8.64 2.37 -7.85
C GLY A 310 7.19 2.78 -7.65
N LEU A 311 6.25 1.97 -8.17
CA LEU A 311 4.83 2.08 -7.83
C LEU A 311 4.55 1.90 -6.32
N CYS A 312 5.57 1.49 -5.56
CA CYS A 312 5.53 1.28 -4.12
C CYS A 312 5.99 2.48 -3.26
N ASP A 313 6.47 3.57 -3.88
CA ASP A 313 6.96 4.77 -3.17
C ASP A 313 6.24 6.01 -3.70
N VAL A 314 5.15 6.42 -3.05
CA VAL A 314 4.37 7.60 -3.47
C VAL A 314 5.16 8.88 -3.22
N GLU A 315 5.02 9.88 -4.08
CA GLU A 315 5.64 11.18 -3.81
C GLU A 315 4.84 11.94 -2.74
N ILE A 316 5.30 11.78 -1.49
CA ILE A 316 4.58 12.16 -0.26
C ILE A 316 4.08 13.61 -0.27
N GLY A 317 4.90 14.56 -0.72
CA GLY A 317 4.52 15.97 -0.71
C GLY A 317 3.39 16.29 -1.69
N ASP A 318 3.33 15.59 -2.82
CA ASP A 318 2.50 16.02 -3.94
C ASP A 318 1.27 15.14 -4.17
N PHE A 319 1.32 13.86 -3.78
CA PHE A 319 0.29 12.88 -4.14
C PHE A 319 -0.15 11.96 -2.99
N MET A 320 0.45 12.07 -1.80
CA MET A 320 -0.04 11.33 -0.64
C MET A 320 -1.28 11.98 -0.04
N TYR A 321 -2.34 11.20 0.08
CA TYR A 321 -3.59 11.64 0.69
C TYR A 321 -4.15 10.59 1.66
N LEU A 322 -5.05 11.04 2.53
CA LEU A 322 -5.91 10.21 3.36
C LEU A 322 -7.34 10.66 3.16
N VAL A 323 -8.23 9.76 2.74
CA VAL A 323 -9.65 10.05 2.57
C VAL A 323 -10.46 9.22 3.55
N VAL A 324 -11.20 9.89 4.42
CA VAL A 324 -12.09 9.23 5.38
C VAL A 324 -13.34 8.77 4.65
N GLY A 325 -13.52 7.45 4.57
CA GLY A 325 -14.62 6.86 3.83
C GLY A 325 -14.40 5.37 3.57
N ASP A 326 -15.48 4.71 3.19
CA ASP A 326 -15.47 3.29 2.82
C ASP A 326 -14.71 3.05 1.50
N SER A 327 -14.70 1.80 1.05
CA SER A 327 -14.04 1.40 -0.20
C SER A 327 -14.54 2.14 -1.45
N THR A 328 -15.71 2.81 -1.41
CA THR A 328 -16.21 3.62 -2.54
C THR A 328 -15.46 4.94 -2.74
N TYR A 329 -14.55 5.28 -1.82
CA TYR A 329 -13.62 6.41 -1.93
C TYR A 329 -12.23 5.98 -2.40
N SER A 330 -11.97 4.67 -2.49
CA SER A 330 -10.73 4.14 -3.04
C SER A 330 -10.74 4.27 -4.55
N THR A 331 -9.60 4.64 -5.11
CA THR A 331 -9.40 4.72 -6.57
C THR A 331 -8.45 3.63 -7.01
N LYS A 332 -8.74 2.98 -8.13
CA LYS A 332 -7.96 1.88 -8.72
C LYS A 332 -7.12 2.32 -9.92
N THR A 333 -7.26 3.57 -10.34
CA THR A 333 -6.44 4.16 -11.39
C THR A 333 -5.15 4.71 -10.83
N PHE A 334 -4.09 4.67 -11.64
CA PHE A 334 -2.84 5.34 -11.32
C PHE A 334 -2.16 5.92 -12.56
N TYR A 335 -1.28 6.88 -12.31
CA TYR A 335 -0.39 7.47 -13.31
C TYR A 335 1.01 7.67 -12.74
N PHE A 336 2.00 7.26 -13.51
CA PHE A 336 3.41 7.37 -13.19
C PHE A 336 4.16 7.93 -14.38
N TYR A 337 5.00 8.94 -14.16
CA TYR A 337 5.84 9.53 -15.18
C TYR A 337 7.30 9.43 -14.73
N ASP A 338 8.18 8.98 -15.61
CA ASP A 338 9.62 8.96 -15.40
C ASP A 338 10.36 9.69 -16.50
N ASN A 339 11.41 10.39 -16.09
CA ASN A 339 12.36 11.02 -16.98
C ASN A 339 13.71 10.33 -16.76
N ASP A 340 13.96 9.27 -17.53
CA ASP A 340 15.18 8.48 -17.44
C ASP A 340 16.21 8.94 -18.51
N PRO A 341 17.51 8.59 -18.38
CA PRO A 341 18.53 8.96 -19.37
C PRO A 341 18.31 8.37 -20.79
N GLN A 342 17.49 7.33 -20.92
CA GLN A 342 17.07 6.68 -22.17
C GLN A 342 15.78 7.27 -22.76
N GLY A 343 15.13 8.22 -22.09
CA GLY A 343 13.95 8.94 -22.56
C GLY A 343 12.89 9.19 -21.49
N LYS A 344 11.82 9.86 -21.89
CA LYS A 344 10.64 10.07 -21.03
C LYS A 344 9.70 8.87 -21.20
N LYS A 345 9.18 8.35 -20.10
CA LYS A 345 8.23 7.23 -20.10
C LYS A 345 7.10 7.53 -19.13
N PHE A 346 5.90 7.05 -19.43
CA PHE A 346 4.84 7.05 -18.44
C PHE A 346 4.04 5.76 -18.46
N VAL A 347 3.46 5.44 -17.32
CA VAL A 347 2.69 4.22 -17.07
C VAL A 347 1.36 4.61 -16.47
N SER A 348 0.29 4.03 -17.01
CA SER A 348 -1.06 4.21 -16.49
C SER A 348 -1.82 2.90 -16.55
N GLY A 349 -2.82 2.77 -15.69
CA GLY A 349 -3.72 1.64 -15.72
C GLY A 349 -4.74 1.64 -14.60
N VAL A 350 -5.56 0.60 -14.61
CA VAL A 350 -6.54 0.25 -13.57
C VAL A 350 -6.07 -1.03 -12.90
N VAL A 351 -5.95 -1.02 -11.58
CA VAL A 351 -5.34 -2.12 -10.82
C VAL A 351 -6.32 -2.73 -9.84
N ASP A 352 -6.62 -4.00 -10.07
CA ASP A 352 -7.38 -4.87 -9.15
C ASP A 352 -6.45 -5.70 -8.24
N SER A 353 -5.28 -5.13 -7.88
CA SER A 353 -4.23 -5.64 -6.96
C SER A 353 -3.31 -6.77 -7.47
N TYR A 354 -2.09 -6.47 -7.96
CA TYR A 354 -0.98 -7.48 -8.12
C TYR A 354 0.46 -6.91 -8.07
N VAL A 355 0.68 -5.62 -7.82
CA VAL A 355 2.04 -5.11 -7.57
C VAL A 355 2.44 -5.58 -6.17
N THR A 356 3.55 -6.32 -6.05
CA THR A 356 4.04 -6.77 -4.74
C THR A 356 5.19 -5.89 -4.30
N CYS A 357 4.97 -5.06 -3.29
CA CYS A 357 5.99 -4.16 -2.74
C CYS A 357 6.91 -4.88 -1.74
N SER A 358 7.78 -5.78 -2.23
CA SER A 358 8.72 -6.52 -1.37
C SER A 358 9.74 -5.58 -0.71
N PRO A 359 10.29 -5.94 0.47
CA PRO A 359 11.37 -5.18 1.10
C PRO A 359 12.58 -4.98 0.18
N GLN A 360 12.88 -5.91 -0.72
CA GLN A 360 13.97 -5.81 -1.70
C GLN A 360 13.70 -4.77 -2.80
N LEU A 361 12.43 -4.64 -3.23
CA LEU A 361 11.99 -3.60 -4.17
C LEU A 361 11.97 -2.21 -3.51
N LYS A 362 11.80 -2.15 -2.18
CA LYS A 362 11.88 -0.91 -1.39
C LYS A 362 13.32 -0.49 -1.06
N ALA A 363 14.25 -1.44 -0.92
CA ALA A 363 15.63 -1.19 -0.51
C ALA A 363 16.62 -1.05 -1.69
N GLY A 364 16.30 -1.60 -2.86
CA GLY A 364 17.13 -1.55 -4.07
C GLY A 364 16.72 -0.42 -5.01
N GLY A 365 17.68 0.11 -5.77
CA GLY A 365 17.50 1.24 -6.69
C GLY A 365 16.53 1.00 -7.86
N ARG A 366 16.79 1.68 -8.99
CA ARG A 366 15.94 1.69 -10.19
C ARG A 366 15.64 0.26 -10.69
N TYR A 367 14.45 -0.27 -10.40
CA TYR A 367 13.94 -1.49 -11.02
C TYR A 367 13.10 -1.14 -12.24
N PRO A 368 13.22 -1.86 -13.36
CA PRO A 368 12.35 -1.62 -14.50
C PRO A 368 10.91 -1.99 -14.10
N ILE A 369 9.96 -1.12 -14.46
CA ILE A 369 8.56 -1.19 -14.00
C ILE A 369 7.89 -2.54 -14.30
N ASN A 370 8.30 -3.20 -15.39
CA ASN A 370 7.85 -4.55 -15.77
C ASN A 370 8.14 -5.63 -14.72
N SER A 371 9.21 -5.48 -13.93
CA SER A 371 9.59 -6.41 -12.86
C SER A 371 8.69 -6.32 -11.63
N MET A 372 7.86 -5.29 -11.55
CA MET A 372 6.89 -5.10 -10.46
C MET A 372 5.57 -5.81 -10.71
N PHE A 373 5.36 -6.36 -11.92
CA PHE A 373 4.14 -7.04 -12.32
C PHE A 373 4.36 -8.53 -12.51
N ALA A 374 3.31 -9.32 -12.23
CA ALA A 374 3.30 -10.75 -12.51
C ALA A 374 3.46 -11.02 -14.03
N GLN A 375 4.03 -12.18 -14.39
CA GLN A 375 4.33 -12.53 -15.79
C GLN A 375 3.07 -12.60 -16.67
N ASP A 376 1.94 -13.02 -16.13
CA ASP A 376 0.64 -13.12 -16.82
C ASP A 376 -0.09 -11.76 -16.94
N ARG A 377 0.49 -10.69 -16.37
CA ARG A 377 -0.09 -9.35 -16.30
C ARG A 377 0.88 -8.27 -16.80
N GLN A 378 1.77 -8.63 -17.71
CA GLN A 378 2.71 -7.69 -18.31
C GLN A 378 1.96 -6.56 -19.04
N PRO A 379 2.41 -5.30 -18.89
CA PRO A 379 1.75 -4.16 -19.53
C PRO A 379 1.96 -4.14 -21.05
N LEU A 380 1.04 -3.52 -21.78
CA LEU A 380 1.23 -3.22 -23.21
C LEU A 380 2.13 -2.00 -23.39
N TYR A 381 2.99 -2.04 -24.41
CA TYR A 381 3.97 -1.00 -24.69
C TYR A 381 3.62 -0.24 -25.97
N TYR A 382 3.65 1.09 -25.89
CA TYR A 382 3.41 2.00 -27.01
C TYR A 382 4.56 2.99 -27.15
N THR A 383 4.96 3.29 -28.38
CA THR A 383 5.72 4.48 -28.70
C THR A 383 4.78 5.66 -28.85
N TYR A 384 5.14 6.79 -28.25
CA TYR A 384 4.34 8.02 -28.28
C TYR A 384 5.20 9.19 -28.74
N ASN A 385 4.76 9.92 -29.75
CA ASN A 385 5.37 11.19 -30.15
C ASN A 385 4.36 12.30 -29.97
N ASP A 386 4.57 13.16 -28.97
CA ASP A 386 3.64 14.22 -28.59
C ASP A 386 3.38 15.20 -29.75
N VAL A 387 4.44 15.57 -30.49
CA VAL A 387 4.33 16.51 -31.62
C VAL A 387 3.46 15.95 -32.73
N LYS A 388 3.67 14.68 -33.12
CA LYS A 388 2.85 14.02 -34.15
C LYS A 388 1.41 13.82 -33.68
N CYS A 389 1.20 13.44 -32.43
CA CYS A 389 -0.13 13.16 -31.91
C CYS A 389 -0.95 14.42 -31.62
N ASN A 390 -0.31 15.59 -31.49
CA ASN A 390 -0.94 16.78 -30.97
C ASN A 390 -2.14 17.27 -31.78
N GLU A 391 -2.11 17.12 -33.11
CA GLU A 391 -3.20 17.57 -34.00
C GLU A 391 -4.51 16.83 -33.66
N ALA A 392 -4.51 15.49 -33.74
CA ALA A 392 -5.65 14.66 -33.36
C ALA A 392 -6.07 14.84 -31.89
N LEU A 393 -5.11 14.86 -30.95
CA LEU A 393 -5.44 15.01 -29.53
C LEU A 393 -6.08 16.38 -29.22
N THR A 394 -5.68 17.44 -29.93
CA THR A 394 -6.31 18.77 -29.76
C THR A 394 -7.76 18.77 -30.24
N VAL A 395 -8.07 18.04 -31.32
CA VAL A 395 -9.46 17.84 -31.79
C VAL A 395 -10.27 17.10 -30.73
N LEU A 396 -9.73 16.00 -30.18
CA LEU A 396 -10.41 15.23 -29.13
C LEU A 396 -10.70 16.07 -27.88
N GLU A 397 -9.78 16.96 -27.52
CA GLU A 397 -9.84 17.78 -26.30
C GLU A 397 -10.51 19.14 -26.48
N GLN A 398 -11.08 19.42 -27.65
CA GLN A 398 -11.69 20.71 -27.92
C GLN A 398 -12.75 21.08 -26.87
N GLY A 399 -12.58 22.23 -26.22
CA GLY A 399 -13.47 22.71 -25.16
C GLY A 399 -13.12 22.25 -23.74
N ILE A 400 -12.28 21.22 -23.58
CA ILE A 400 -11.85 20.72 -22.26
C ILE A 400 -11.01 21.72 -21.46
N PRO A 401 -10.04 22.47 -22.05
CA PRO A 401 -9.19 23.37 -21.25
C PRO A 401 -9.96 24.40 -20.42
N ALA A 402 -10.98 25.04 -21.00
CA ALA A 402 -11.83 26.01 -20.29
C ALA A 402 -12.66 25.35 -19.18
N TYR A 403 -13.11 24.12 -19.41
CA TYR A 403 -13.84 23.34 -18.41
C TYR A 403 -12.95 22.96 -17.22
N ILE A 404 -11.71 22.53 -17.47
CA ILE A 404 -10.75 22.16 -16.42
C ILE A 404 -10.39 23.36 -15.55
N GLU A 405 -10.25 24.54 -16.12
CA GLU A 405 -10.04 25.78 -15.36
C GLU A 405 -11.20 26.08 -14.39
N THR A 406 -12.43 25.89 -14.86
CA THR A 406 -13.64 26.04 -14.04
C THR A 406 -13.69 24.99 -12.94
N LEU A 407 -13.41 23.73 -13.28
CA LEU A 407 -13.39 22.61 -12.34
C LEU A 407 -12.35 22.82 -11.23
N ARG A 408 -11.15 23.28 -11.59
CA ARG A 408 -10.07 23.61 -10.65
C ARG A 408 -10.48 24.73 -9.70
N THR A 409 -11.15 25.75 -10.20
CA THR A 409 -11.67 26.85 -9.38
C THR A 409 -12.72 26.34 -8.38
N SER A 410 -13.68 25.54 -8.83
CA SER A 410 -14.69 24.92 -7.96
C SER A 410 -14.07 24.00 -6.91
N PHE A 411 -13.07 23.20 -7.29
CA PHE A 411 -12.32 22.36 -6.37
C PHE A 411 -11.64 23.20 -5.27
N ASN A 412 -10.93 24.26 -5.66
CA ASN A 412 -10.20 25.11 -4.71
C ASN A 412 -11.15 25.82 -3.72
N ASN A 413 -12.35 26.19 -4.18
CA ASN A 413 -13.38 26.77 -3.32
C ASN A 413 -13.87 25.79 -2.24
N ILE A 414 -14.01 24.50 -2.57
CA ILE A 414 -14.38 23.45 -1.60
C ILE A 414 -13.20 23.13 -0.67
N TRP A 415 -11.99 23.01 -1.21
CA TRP A 415 -10.81 22.62 -0.45
C TRP A 415 -10.51 23.61 0.69
N GLY A 416 -10.58 24.91 0.36
CA GLY A 416 -10.20 26.00 1.23
C GLY A 416 -8.69 26.08 1.45
N GLY A 417 -8.11 27.29 1.38
CA GLY A 417 -6.68 27.52 1.59
C GLY A 417 -5.91 27.85 0.31
N ASN A 418 -4.58 27.73 0.38
CA ASN A 418 -3.71 28.06 -0.74
C ASN A 418 -3.72 26.94 -1.79
N ALA A 419 -4.11 27.24 -3.03
CA ALA A 419 -4.13 26.27 -4.14
C ALA A 419 -2.74 25.67 -4.45
N ASN A 420 -1.67 26.37 -4.08
CA ASN A 420 -0.28 25.92 -4.24
C ASN A 420 0.25 25.13 -3.03
N ASP A 421 -0.58 24.88 -2.01
CA ASP A 421 -0.21 24.01 -0.88
C ASP A 421 -0.02 22.56 -1.38
N PRO A 422 1.08 21.88 -1.02
CA PRO A 422 1.28 20.45 -1.26
C PRO A 422 0.05 19.58 -0.91
N ALA A 423 -0.65 19.90 0.18
CA ALA A 423 -1.88 19.22 0.55
C ALA A 423 -3.03 19.42 -0.45
N ALA A 424 -3.14 20.60 -1.07
CA ALA A 424 -4.13 20.85 -2.12
C ALA A 424 -3.82 20.04 -3.39
N LYS A 425 -2.54 19.87 -3.74
CA LYS A 425 -2.10 19.06 -4.88
C LYS A 425 -2.44 17.57 -4.65
N SER A 426 -2.15 17.06 -3.46
CA SER A 426 -2.48 15.69 -3.07
C SER A 426 -3.99 15.42 -3.07
N ALA A 427 -4.80 16.37 -2.60
CA ALA A 427 -6.25 16.25 -2.65
C ALA A 427 -6.81 16.32 -4.08
N ARG A 428 -6.23 17.15 -4.96
CA ARG A 428 -6.56 17.17 -6.39
C ARG A 428 -6.25 15.83 -7.05
N TYR A 429 -5.14 15.18 -6.67
CA TYR A 429 -4.77 13.88 -7.20
C TYR A 429 -5.79 12.79 -6.87
N TRP A 430 -6.25 12.72 -5.61
CA TRP A 430 -7.37 11.83 -5.26
C TRP A 430 -8.62 12.13 -6.09
N PHE A 431 -9.04 13.40 -6.15
CA PHE A 431 -10.23 13.81 -6.89
C PHE A 431 -10.15 13.44 -8.37
N TRP A 432 -9.00 13.71 -9.01
CA TRP A 432 -8.78 13.37 -10.41
C TRP A 432 -8.75 11.87 -10.64
N SER A 433 -8.11 11.10 -9.76
CA SER A 433 -8.10 9.63 -9.83
C SER A 433 -9.53 9.07 -9.81
N TYR A 434 -10.40 9.64 -8.95
CA TYR A 434 -11.80 9.28 -8.86
C TYR A 434 -12.58 9.64 -10.13
N VAL A 435 -12.40 10.86 -10.67
CA VAL A 435 -13.04 11.29 -11.92
C VAL A 435 -12.58 10.42 -13.10
N ALA A 436 -11.28 10.19 -13.23
CA ALA A 436 -10.70 9.39 -14.30
C ALA A 436 -11.21 7.94 -14.27
N GLU A 437 -11.23 7.31 -13.09
CA GLU A 437 -11.79 5.95 -12.95
C GLU A 437 -13.24 5.88 -13.41
N LYS A 438 -14.09 6.80 -12.93
CA LYS A 438 -15.51 6.78 -13.27
C LYS A 438 -15.79 7.15 -14.73
N LEU A 439 -14.93 7.97 -15.33
CA LEU A 439 -14.96 8.22 -16.78
C LEU A 439 -14.61 6.97 -17.58
N ILE A 440 -13.53 6.28 -17.21
CA ILE A 440 -13.12 5.01 -17.84
C ILE A 440 -14.25 3.99 -17.74
N ASP A 441 -14.78 3.75 -16.53
CA ASP A 441 -15.92 2.86 -16.28
C ASP A 441 -17.10 3.18 -17.20
N LYS A 442 -17.38 4.48 -17.38
CA LYS A 442 -18.50 4.96 -18.20
C LYS A 442 -18.26 4.73 -19.69
N PHE A 443 -17.09 5.07 -20.22
CA PHE A 443 -16.76 4.83 -21.64
C PHE A 443 -16.79 3.34 -21.99
N GLU A 444 -16.27 2.49 -21.10
CA GLU A 444 -16.27 1.03 -21.30
C GLU A 444 -17.69 0.46 -21.23
N LYS A 445 -18.48 0.86 -20.23
CA LYS A 445 -19.87 0.40 -20.08
C LYS A 445 -20.76 0.80 -21.25
N ASP A 446 -20.55 1.99 -21.80
CA ASP A 446 -21.30 2.48 -22.97
C ASP A 446 -20.73 1.92 -24.30
N GLY A 447 -19.71 1.06 -24.23
CA GLY A 447 -19.10 0.38 -25.38
C GLY A 447 -18.33 1.29 -26.32
N LYS A 448 -17.91 2.47 -25.84
CA LYS A 448 -17.23 3.51 -26.63
C LYS A 448 -15.74 3.26 -26.76
N ILE A 449 -15.13 2.68 -25.73
CA ILE A 449 -13.78 2.14 -25.75
C ILE A 449 -13.82 0.69 -25.30
N LYS A 450 -12.83 -0.09 -25.71
CA LYS A 450 -12.69 -1.49 -25.29
C LYS A 450 -11.32 -1.70 -24.64
N PRO A 451 -11.25 -2.31 -23.45
CA PRO A 451 -9.97 -2.61 -22.82
C PRO A 451 -9.12 -3.50 -23.72
N GLU A 452 -7.89 -3.06 -24.01
CA GLU A 452 -6.87 -3.86 -24.67
C GLU A 452 -5.98 -4.54 -23.63
N ALA A 453 -5.72 -3.83 -22.52
CA ALA A 453 -5.08 -4.34 -21.32
C ALA A 453 -5.48 -3.49 -20.10
N ASN A 454 -5.11 -3.96 -18.91
CA ASN A 454 -5.30 -3.20 -17.68
C ASN A 454 -4.18 -2.18 -17.42
N LEU A 455 -3.04 -2.33 -18.10
CA LEU A 455 -1.81 -1.57 -17.86
C LEU A 455 -1.11 -1.22 -19.17
N TYR A 456 -0.67 0.03 -19.28
CA TYR A 456 -0.03 0.59 -20.46
C TYR A 456 1.26 1.31 -20.09
N ILE A 457 2.32 1.11 -20.88
CA ILE A 457 3.57 1.85 -20.84
C ILE A 457 3.74 2.61 -22.15
N PHE A 458 4.03 3.89 -22.06
CA PHE A 458 4.32 4.74 -23.20
C PHE A 458 5.76 5.21 -23.13
N GLN A 459 6.52 5.02 -24.22
CA GLN A 459 7.84 5.59 -24.40
C GLN A 459 7.77 6.77 -25.33
N ILE A 460 8.15 7.94 -24.82
CA ILE A 460 8.19 9.15 -25.62
C ILE A 460 9.42 9.11 -26.52
N VAL A 461 9.20 9.25 -27.82
CA VAL A 461 10.24 9.27 -28.84
C VAL A 461 10.31 10.67 -29.46
N ASP A 462 11.43 11.36 -29.25
CA ASP A 462 11.76 12.63 -29.89
C ASP A 462 12.55 12.29 -31.18
N TYR A 463 11.88 12.24 -32.33
CA TYR A 463 12.49 11.99 -33.64
C TYR A 463 13.03 13.27 -34.28
#